data_AF-A0A1F7PAA8-F1
#
_entry.id   AF-A0A1F7PAA8-F1
#
_cell.length_a   1.000
_cell.length_b   1.000
_cell.length_c   1.000
_cell.angle_alpha   90.00
_cell.angle_beta   90.00
_cell.angle_gamma   90.00
#
_symmetry.space_group_name_H-M   'P 1'
#
loop_
_entity.id
_entity.type
_entity.pdbx_description
1 polymer ?
#
loop_
_entity_poly.entity_id
_entity_poly.type
_entity_poly.pdbx_seq_one_letter_code
_entity_poly.pdbx_strand_id
1 'polypeptide(L)'
;MARGRVIFEQKQCARCHQPGGQAGLGPTLEEVRRSQGALELAGRIWNHAPVMFALLTQQGLDWPQIGAAEMADLMAYLRADPARDPAPDLQQGQVLLIRKGCLKCHRLRGEGGSVGIEFTRYHGGYQSPVAWATTIWNHSSRMAGHSARMGVLYPRFTGDEMVNLFGFLKGSAEVSPR
;
A
#
# COMPACT_ATOMS: atom_id res chain seq x y z
N MET A 1 -7.39 17.94 -8.06
CA MET A 1 -8.21 18.01 -6.82
C MET A 1 -9.65 17.55 -7.02
N ALA A 2 -10.43 18.13 -7.95
CA ALA A 2 -11.83 17.73 -8.16
C ALA A 2 -12.00 16.25 -8.56
N ARG A 3 -11.19 15.73 -9.51
CA ARG A 3 -11.24 14.30 -9.90
C ARG A 3 -10.93 13.34 -8.75
N GLY A 4 -9.90 13.63 -7.96
CA GLY A 4 -9.55 12.80 -6.80
C GLY A 4 -10.63 12.76 -5.72
N ARG A 5 -11.34 13.87 -5.49
CA ARG A 5 -12.54 13.88 -4.62
C ARG A 5 -13.64 12.98 -5.18
N VAL A 6 -13.93 13.08 -6.47
CA VAL A 6 -14.94 12.24 -7.14
C VAL A 6 -14.58 10.76 -7.01
N ILE A 7 -13.31 10.39 -7.23
CA ILE A 7 -12.83 9.01 -7.05
C ILE A 7 -13.00 8.57 -5.60
N PHE A 8 -12.67 9.42 -4.63
CA PHE A 8 -12.84 9.13 -3.20
C PHE A 8 -14.30 8.82 -2.84
N GLU A 9 -15.24 9.57 -3.41
CA GLU A 9 -16.68 9.34 -3.24
C GLU A 9 -17.15 8.07 -3.99
N GLN A 10 -16.74 7.91 -5.26
CA GLN A 10 -17.14 6.77 -6.11
C GLN A 10 -16.62 5.42 -5.57
N LYS A 11 -15.36 5.36 -5.12
CA LYS A 11 -14.77 4.19 -4.46
C LYS A 11 -15.25 4.01 -3.01
N GLN A 12 -16.25 4.80 -2.59
CA GLN A 12 -16.93 4.71 -1.30
C GLN A 12 -16.04 4.98 -0.08
N CYS A 13 -14.87 5.59 -0.25
CA CYS A 13 -13.97 5.96 0.85
C CYS A 13 -14.66 6.91 1.84
N ALA A 14 -15.50 7.81 1.32
CA ALA A 14 -16.28 8.76 2.10
C ALA A 14 -17.31 8.11 3.04
N ARG A 15 -17.61 6.81 2.91
CA ARG A 15 -18.50 6.12 3.86
C ARG A 15 -17.92 6.09 5.28
N CYS A 16 -16.61 5.87 5.38
CA CYS A 16 -15.92 5.75 6.66
C CYS A 16 -15.12 7.00 7.01
N HIS A 17 -14.56 7.67 5.99
CA HIS A 17 -13.69 8.83 6.15
C HIS A 17 -14.49 10.13 5.94
N GLN A 18 -15.32 10.47 6.92
CA GLN A 18 -16.22 11.63 6.85
C GLN A 18 -15.46 12.97 6.98
N PRO A 19 -15.93 14.05 6.35
CA PRO A 19 -15.34 15.39 6.48
C PRO A 19 -15.77 16.10 7.78
N GLY A 20 -15.00 17.12 8.18
CA GLY A 20 -15.41 18.09 9.19
C GLY A 20 -15.54 17.52 10.61
N GLY A 21 -14.74 16.52 10.95
CA GLY A 21 -14.77 15.90 12.28
C GLY A 21 -16.05 15.12 12.59
N GLN A 22 -16.88 14.84 11.58
CA GLN A 22 -18.05 13.98 11.74
C GLN A 22 -17.63 12.57 12.18
N ALA A 23 -18.38 11.99 13.11
CA ALA A 23 -18.15 10.63 13.54
C ALA A 23 -18.32 9.66 12.37
N GLY A 24 -17.26 8.89 12.09
CA GLY A 24 -17.24 7.83 11.08
C GLY A 24 -16.59 6.58 11.65
N LEU A 25 -16.59 5.50 10.85
CA LEU A 25 -15.95 4.24 11.24
C LEU A 25 -14.42 4.28 11.10
N GLY A 26 -13.88 5.26 10.37
CA GLY A 26 -12.45 5.43 10.14
C GLY A 26 -11.95 6.81 10.56
N PRO A 27 -10.62 7.05 10.42
CA PRO A 27 -10.03 8.39 10.56
C PRO A 27 -10.76 9.42 9.71
N THR A 28 -10.82 10.66 10.17
CA THR A 28 -11.50 11.74 9.45
C THR A 28 -10.83 12.01 8.10
N LEU A 29 -11.57 12.62 7.17
CA LEU A 29 -11.01 13.01 5.89
C LEU A 29 -9.77 13.92 6.07
N GLU A 30 -9.81 14.82 7.05
CA GLU A 30 -8.72 15.75 7.34
C GLU A 30 -7.45 15.02 7.84
N GLU A 31 -7.60 13.98 8.66
CA GLU A 31 -6.50 13.15 9.16
C GLU A 31 -5.81 12.36 8.03
N VAL A 32 -6.56 11.91 7.04
CA VAL A 32 -6.00 11.21 5.87
C VAL A 32 -5.47 12.18 4.82
N ARG A 33 -6.00 13.41 4.73
CA ARG A 33 -5.56 14.48 3.81
C ARG A 33 -4.44 15.37 4.35
N ARG A 34 -3.64 14.90 5.30
CA ARG A 34 -2.43 15.63 5.73
C ARG A 34 -1.36 15.65 4.64
N SER A 35 -0.48 16.66 4.63
CA SER A 35 0.70 16.64 3.75
C SER A 35 1.61 15.48 4.16
N GLN A 36 1.98 14.65 3.18
CA GLN A 36 2.77 13.44 3.42
C GLN A 36 3.46 13.00 2.12
N GLY A 37 4.41 12.08 2.24
CA GLY A 37 5.01 11.38 1.09
C GLY A 37 4.02 10.44 0.38
N ALA A 38 4.27 10.10 -0.88
CA ALA A 38 3.43 9.16 -1.61
C ALA A 38 3.63 7.72 -1.12
N LEU A 39 4.86 7.32 -0.84
CA LEU A 39 5.17 6.04 -0.21
C LEU A 39 4.80 6.03 1.27
N GLU A 40 4.90 7.17 1.95
CA GLU A 40 4.34 7.32 3.30
C GLU A 40 2.83 7.02 3.32
N LEU A 41 2.04 7.61 2.41
CA LEU A 41 0.61 7.32 2.26
C LEU A 41 0.38 5.83 1.95
N ALA A 42 1.15 5.25 1.02
CA ALA A 42 1.05 3.83 0.70
C ALA A 42 1.26 2.93 1.92
N GLY A 43 2.22 3.28 2.79
CA GLY A 43 2.46 2.59 4.06
C GLY A 43 1.30 2.70 5.05
N ARG A 44 0.71 3.90 5.19
CA ARG A 44 -0.46 4.10 6.05
C ARG A 44 -1.68 3.32 5.56
N ILE A 45 -1.93 3.35 4.25
CA ILE A 45 -3.01 2.58 3.63
C ILE A 45 -2.78 1.08 3.84
N TRP A 46 -1.57 0.58 3.58
CA TRP A 46 -1.21 -0.82 3.84
C TRP A 46 -1.51 -1.22 5.29
N ASN A 47 -1.09 -0.41 6.26
CA ASN A 47 -1.32 -0.65 7.67
C ASN A 47 -2.79 -0.62 8.10
N HIS A 48 -3.62 0.10 7.34
CA HIS A 48 -5.06 0.23 7.59
C HIS A 48 -5.85 -0.92 6.96
N ALA A 49 -5.30 -1.58 5.94
CA ALA A 49 -6.00 -2.58 5.13
C ALA A 49 -6.62 -3.74 5.92
N PRO A 50 -6.02 -4.33 6.98
CA PRO A 50 -6.69 -5.40 7.73
C PRO A 50 -8.00 -4.96 8.38
N VAL A 51 -8.05 -3.73 8.92
CA VAL A 51 -9.26 -3.19 9.56
C VAL A 51 -10.32 -2.88 8.51
N MET A 52 -9.93 -2.22 7.40
CA MET A 52 -10.83 -1.98 6.29
C MET A 52 -11.38 -3.29 5.71
N PHE A 53 -10.52 -4.29 5.53
CA PHE A 53 -10.90 -5.58 4.96
C PHE A 53 -11.93 -6.30 5.83
N ALA A 54 -11.73 -6.31 7.16
CA ALA A 54 -12.69 -6.88 8.09
C ALA A 54 -14.05 -6.17 8.02
N LEU A 55 -14.07 -4.83 8.02
CA LEU A 55 -15.30 -4.04 7.96
C LEU A 55 -16.05 -4.21 6.63
N LEU A 56 -15.34 -4.15 5.49
CA LEU A 56 -15.94 -4.36 4.18
C LEU A 56 -16.52 -5.77 4.05
N THR A 57 -15.79 -6.79 4.53
CA THR A 57 -16.29 -8.18 4.56
C THR A 57 -17.56 -8.31 5.40
N GLN A 58 -17.60 -7.70 6.59
CA GLN A 58 -18.78 -7.71 7.47
C GLN A 58 -19.99 -7.01 6.83
N GLN A 59 -19.75 -5.99 6.02
CA GLN A 59 -20.81 -5.26 5.31
C GLN A 59 -21.19 -5.89 3.96
N GLY A 60 -20.57 -7.01 3.58
CA GLY A 60 -20.80 -7.65 2.28
C GLY A 60 -20.35 -6.79 1.09
N LEU A 61 -19.34 -5.93 1.30
CA LEU A 61 -18.81 -5.03 0.29
C LEU A 61 -17.48 -5.55 -0.27
N ASP A 62 -17.31 -5.38 -1.57
CA ASP A 62 -16.06 -5.71 -2.25
C ASP A 62 -14.96 -4.69 -1.98
N TRP A 63 -13.72 -5.17 -2.02
CA TRP A 63 -12.55 -4.29 -2.01
C TRP A 63 -12.47 -3.48 -3.31
N PRO A 64 -12.57 -2.15 -3.28
CA PRO A 64 -12.64 -1.34 -4.49
C PRO A 64 -11.32 -1.39 -5.26
N GLN A 65 -11.37 -1.73 -6.54
CA GLN A 65 -10.18 -1.67 -7.41
C GLN A 65 -9.89 -0.24 -7.84
N ILE A 66 -8.62 0.15 -7.86
CA ILE A 66 -8.16 1.47 -8.29
C ILE A 66 -7.13 1.32 -9.40
N GLY A 67 -7.30 2.04 -10.51
CA GLY A 67 -6.32 2.13 -11.60
C GLY A 67 -5.24 3.18 -11.33
N ALA A 68 -4.13 3.12 -12.06
CA ALA A 68 -2.98 4.01 -11.81
C ALA A 68 -3.32 5.51 -11.96
N ALA A 69 -4.13 5.88 -12.96
CA ALA A 69 -4.58 7.27 -13.13
C ALA A 69 -5.52 7.72 -12.00
N GLU A 70 -6.41 6.84 -11.56
CA GLU A 70 -7.29 7.11 -10.41
C GLU A 70 -6.46 7.27 -9.13
N MET A 71 -5.45 6.42 -8.92
CA MET A 71 -4.56 6.51 -7.76
C MET A 71 -3.76 7.82 -7.77
N ALA A 72 -3.28 8.28 -8.92
CA ALA A 72 -2.59 9.57 -9.03
C ALA A 72 -3.50 10.74 -8.60
N ASP A 73 -4.73 10.79 -9.12
CA ASP A 73 -5.70 11.82 -8.76
C ASP A 73 -6.10 11.72 -7.28
N LEU A 74 -6.24 10.50 -6.74
CA LEU A 74 -6.53 10.24 -5.33
C LEU A 74 -5.40 10.70 -4.41
N MET A 75 -4.15 10.35 -4.73
CA MET A 75 -2.97 10.81 -3.98
C MET A 75 -2.88 12.34 -3.96
N ALA A 76 -3.09 13.00 -5.10
CA ALA A 76 -3.13 14.45 -5.15
C ALA A 76 -4.22 15.03 -4.24
N TYR A 77 -5.43 14.44 -4.26
CA TYR A 77 -6.51 14.85 -3.36
C TYR A 77 -6.18 14.64 -1.87
N LEU A 78 -5.47 13.55 -1.56
CA LEU A 78 -4.98 13.19 -0.22
C LEU A 78 -3.68 13.90 0.20
N ARG A 79 -3.21 14.86 -0.60
CA ARG A 79 -1.98 15.64 -0.35
C ARG A 79 -0.73 14.76 -0.17
N ALA A 80 -0.69 13.64 -0.88
CA ALA A 80 0.48 12.80 -1.01
C ALA A 80 1.33 13.26 -2.19
N ASP A 81 2.58 13.62 -1.92
CA ASP A 81 3.52 14.16 -2.89
C ASP A 81 4.82 13.32 -2.86
N PRO A 82 5.19 12.65 -3.96
CA PRO A 82 6.45 11.92 -4.06
C PRO A 82 7.69 12.74 -3.69
N ALA A 83 7.68 14.06 -3.91
CA ALA A 83 8.81 14.93 -3.58
C ALA A 83 9.07 15.05 -2.06
N ARG A 84 8.13 14.57 -1.24
CA ARG A 84 8.26 14.52 0.23
C ARG A 84 8.77 13.18 0.75
N ASP A 85 8.82 12.14 -0.09
CA ASP A 85 9.42 10.87 0.31
C ASP A 85 10.95 11.06 0.43
N PRO A 86 11.59 10.60 1.52
CA PRO A 86 13.05 10.66 1.64
C PRO A 86 13.73 9.72 0.64
N ALA A 87 15.05 9.88 0.49
CA ALA A 87 15.83 8.90 -0.25
C ALA A 87 15.80 7.53 0.48
N PRO A 88 15.61 6.41 -0.24
CA PRO A 88 15.50 5.10 0.40
C PRO A 88 16.86 4.59 0.89
N ASP A 89 16.88 4.03 2.09
CA ASP A 89 17.95 3.17 2.59
C ASP A 89 17.71 1.72 2.10
N LEU A 90 18.47 1.32 1.08
CA LEU A 90 18.31 0.01 0.44
C LEU A 90 18.72 -1.15 1.36
N GLN A 91 19.70 -0.94 2.24
CA GLN A 91 20.14 -1.96 3.18
C GLN A 91 19.06 -2.21 4.22
N GLN A 92 18.45 -1.15 4.75
CA GLN A 92 17.30 -1.28 5.64
C GLN A 92 16.11 -1.90 4.90
N GLY A 93 15.87 -1.55 3.64
CA GLY A 93 14.84 -2.20 2.82
C GLY A 93 15.00 -3.72 2.73
N GLN A 94 16.23 -4.21 2.55
CA GLN A 94 16.53 -5.65 2.58
C GLN A 94 16.26 -6.27 3.94
N VAL A 95 16.69 -5.63 5.02
CA VAL A 95 16.46 -6.11 6.40
C VAL A 95 14.97 -6.21 6.70
N LEU A 96 14.18 -5.22 6.26
CA LEU A 96 12.73 -5.19 6.46
C LEU A 96 12.02 -6.33 5.75
N LEU A 97 12.43 -6.65 4.52
CA LEU A 97 11.86 -7.78 3.77
C LEU A 97 11.94 -9.09 4.58
N ILE A 98 13.06 -9.33 5.24
CA ILE A 98 13.31 -10.53 6.04
C ILE A 98 12.59 -10.43 7.38
N ARG A 99 12.81 -9.35 8.15
CA ARG A 99 12.26 -9.19 9.50
C ARG A 99 10.74 -9.13 9.53
N LYS A 100 10.11 -8.52 8.53
CA LYS A 100 8.65 -8.48 8.40
C LYS A 100 8.06 -9.76 7.78
N GLY A 101 8.90 -10.75 7.46
CA GLY A 101 8.47 -12.09 7.06
C GLY A 101 7.88 -12.17 5.65
N CYS A 102 8.20 -11.24 4.75
CA CYS A 102 7.64 -11.20 3.40
C CYS A 102 7.94 -12.51 2.63
N LEU A 103 9.14 -13.06 2.84
CA LEU A 103 9.61 -14.29 2.20
C LEU A 103 8.92 -15.57 2.72
N LYS A 104 8.07 -15.50 3.75
CA LYS A 104 7.22 -16.65 4.13
C LYS A 104 6.25 -17.04 3.02
N CYS A 105 5.86 -16.06 2.19
CA CYS A 105 4.88 -16.25 1.12
C CYS A 105 5.46 -15.88 -0.24
N HIS A 106 6.18 -14.76 -0.32
CA HIS A 106 6.77 -14.26 -1.56
C HIS A 106 8.15 -14.85 -1.79
N ARG A 107 8.66 -14.63 -3.01
CA ARG A 107 10.04 -14.96 -3.38
C ARG A 107 10.86 -13.73 -3.68
N LEU A 108 12.16 -13.84 -3.45
CA LEU A 108 13.17 -12.94 -3.96
C LEU A 108 14.29 -13.77 -4.57
N ARG A 109 14.55 -13.62 -5.88
CA ARG A 109 15.61 -14.34 -6.61
C ARG A 109 15.52 -15.87 -6.45
N GLY A 110 14.29 -16.39 -6.43
CA GLY A 110 14.05 -17.81 -6.28
C GLY A 110 14.04 -18.31 -4.83
N GLU A 111 14.35 -17.49 -3.82
CA GLU A 111 14.27 -17.88 -2.41
C GLU A 111 12.97 -17.39 -1.76
N GLY A 112 12.37 -18.21 -0.89
CA GLY A 112 11.13 -17.88 -0.17
C GLY A 112 9.96 -18.81 -0.48
N GLY A 113 8.75 -18.37 -0.12
CA GLY A 113 7.50 -19.13 -0.28
C GLY A 113 6.95 -19.09 -1.71
N SER A 114 6.03 -19.99 -2.05
CA SER A 114 5.44 -20.09 -3.40
C SER A 114 4.01 -19.57 -3.53
N VAL A 115 3.50 -18.95 -2.47
CA VAL A 115 2.12 -18.44 -2.40
C VAL A 115 2.01 -17.07 -3.08
N GLY A 116 2.95 -16.20 -2.74
CA GLY A 116 3.09 -14.85 -3.28
C GLY A 116 3.90 -14.84 -4.56
N ILE A 117 3.99 -13.65 -5.15
CA ILE A 117 4.80 -13.42 -6.36
C ILE A 117 6.30 -13.47 -6.04
N GLU A 118 7.10 -13.72 -7.08
CA GLU A 118 8.52 -13.39 -7.11
C GLU A 118 8.68 -11.89 -7.33
N PHE A 119 9.28 -11.20 -6.36
CA PHE A 119 9.42 -9.74 -6.40
C PHE A 119 10.28 -9.27 -7.57
N THR A 120 11.32 -10.01 -7.97
CA THR A 120 12.18 -9.55 -9.07
C THR A 120 11.50 -9.57 -10.44
N ARG A 121 10.38 -10.28 -10.59
CA ARG A 121 9.62 -10.40 -11.85
C ARG A 121 8.51 -9.36 -11.99
N TYR A 122 8.24 -8.56 -10.97
CA TYR A 122 7.11 -7.64 -10.95
C TYR A 122 7.51 -6.20 -11.28
N HIS A 123 7.82 -5.91 -12.54
CA HIS A 123 8.36 -4.61 -12.93
C HIS A 123 7.33 -3.46 -12.91
N GLY A 124 6.04 -3.74 -13.15
CA GLY A 124 5.01 -2.71 -13.30
C GLY A 124 4.80 -1.85 -12.05
N GLY A 125 4.91 -2.44 -10.86
CA GLY A 125 4.72 -1.71 -9.59
C GLY A 125 5.90 -0.84 -9.17
N TYR A 126 7.09 -1.02 -9.75
CA TYR A 126 8.30 -0.31 -9.32
C TYR A 126 8.58 0.98 -10.13
N GLN A 127 7.73 1.29 -11.11
CA GLN A 127 7.92 2.43 -12.00
C GLN A 127 7.77 3.77 -11.29
N SER A 128 6.88 3.87 -10.30
CA SER A 128 6.63 5.10 -9.53
C SER A 128 5.95 4.80 -8.20
N PRO A 129 5.97 5.73 -7.23
CA PRO A 129 5.17 5.63 -6.00
C PRO A 129 3.67 5.43 -6.26
N VAL A 130 3.13 6.02 -7.33
CA VAL A 130 1.73 5.83 -7.73
C VAL A 130 1.48 4.40 -8.18
N ALA A 131 2.36 3.83 -9.03
CA ALA A 131 2.23 2.46 -9.50
C ALA A 131 2.35 1.46 -8.34
N TRP A 132 3.26 1.73 -7.40
CA TRP A 132 3.43 0.95 -6.18
C TRP A 132 2.19 0.99 -5.30
N ALA A 133 1.65 2.19 -5.00
CA ALA A 133 0.45 2.33 -4.20
C ALA A 133 -0.78 1.69 -4.84
N THR A 134 -0.90 1.78 -6.17
CA THR A 134 -1.95 1.10 -6.94
C THR A 134 -1.87 -0.42 -6.74
N THR A 135 -0.66 -0.97 -6.89
CA THR A 135 -0.38 -2.40 -6.69
C THR A 135 -0.71 -2.82 -5.26
N ILE A 136 -0.16 -2.09 -4.28
CA ILE A 136 -0.35 -2.36 -2.85
C ILE A 136 -1.84 -2.35 -2.51
N TRP A 137 -2.56 -1.32 -2.94
CA TRP A 137 -3.98 -1.18 -2.65
C TRP A 137 -4.77 -2.39 -3.17
N ASN A 138 -4.62 -2.72 -4.44
CA ASN A 138 -5.33 -3.83 -5.07
C ASN A 138 -4.91 -5.20 -4.52
N HIS A 139 -3.69 -5.31 -3.96
CA HIS A 139 -3.17 -6.54 -3.36
C HIS A 139 -3.54 -6.72 -1.87
N SER A 140 -3.76 -5.62 -1.15
CA SER A 140 -3.80 -5.58 0.32
C SER A 140 -4.90 -6.43 0.95
N SER A 141 -6.09 -6.52 0.35
CA SER A 141 -7.19 -7.38 0.83
C SER A 141 -6.82 -8.86 0.80
N ARG A 142 -6.17 -9.31 -0.29
CA ARG A 142 -5.68 -10.69 -0.41
C ARG A 142 -4.61 -10.99 0.63
N MET A 143 -3.70 -10.04 0.87
CA MET A 143 -2.70 -10.17 1.94
C MET A 143 -3.35 -10.23 3.32
N ALA A 144 -4.27 -9.31 3.64
CA ALA A 144 -4.98 -9.30 4.92
C ALA A 144 -5.73 -10.61 5.17
N GLY A 145 -6.51 -11.07 4.20
CA GLY A 145 -7.27 -12.32 4.31
C GLY A 145 -6.37 -13.56 4.41
N HIS A 146 -5.29 -13.62 3.62
CA HIS A 146 -4.41 -14.78 3.63
C HIS A 146 -3.49 -14.82 4.88
N SER A 147 -2.99 -13.67 5.33
CA SER A 147 -2.23 -13.57 6.59
C SER A 147 -3.06 -14.09 7.78
N ALA A 148 -4.33 -13.69 7.86
CA ALA A 148 -5.23 -14.17 8.91
C ALA A 148 -5.43 -15.70 8.85
N ARG A 149 -5.68 -16.26 7.66
CA ARG A 149 -5.88 -17.71 7.47
C ARG A 149 -4.65 -18.55 7.82
N MET A 150 -3.46 -18.03 7.55
CA MET A 150 -2.20 -18.75 7.84
C MET A 150 -1.66 -18.51 9.25
N GLY A 151 -2.34 -17.68 10.07
CA GLY A 151 -1.84 -17.33 11.40
C GLY A 151 -0.52 -16.57 11.37
N VAL A 152 -0.23 -15.82 10.29
CA VAL A 152 0.96 -14.97 10.19
C VAL A 152 0.59 -13.51 10.42
N LEU A 153 1.47 -12.76 11.08
CA LEU A 153 1.27 -11.34 11.29
C LEU A 153 1.26 -10.60 9.95
N TYR A 154 0.25 -9.77 9.73
CA TYR A 154 0.23 -8.82 8.63
C TYR A 154 1.31 -7.75 8.90
N PRO A 155 2.29 -7.55 8.01
CA PRO A 155 3.41 -6.66 8.28
C PRO A 155 2.92 -5.22 8.37
N ARG A 156 3.46 -4.43 9.31
CA ARG A 156 3.15 -3.00 9.46
C ARG A 156 4.39 -2.16 9.21
N PHE A 157 4.22 -0.99 8.60
CA PHE A 157 5.28 -0.05 8.27
C PHE A 157 5.23 1.21 9.12
N THR A 158 6.38 1.68 9.59
CA THR A 158 6.51 2.92 10.39
C THR A 158 7.64 3.78 9.84
N GLY A 159 7.55 5.10 9.99
CA GLY A 159 8.56 6.02 9.45
C GLY A 159 8.86 5.72 7.98
N ASP A 160 10.15 5.59 7.66
CA ASP A 160 10.63 5.42 6.29
C ASP A 160 10.62 3.96 5.79
N GLU A 161 10.09 3.02 6.57
CA GLU A 161 10.16 1.59 6.23
C GLU A 161 9.52 1.23 4.88
N MET A 162 8.41 1.89 4.51
CA MET A 162 7.79 1.67 3.21
C MET A 162 8.67 2.19 2.06
N VAL A 163 9.31 3.35 2.27
CA VAL A 163 10.22 3.97 1.30
C VAL A 163 11.43 3.07 1.07
N ASN A 164 12.04 2.60 2.16
CA ASN A 164 13.20 1.72 2.13
C ASN A 164 12.89 0.38 1.45
N LEU A 165 11.75 -0.26 1.80
CA LEU A 165 11.33 -1.51 1.16
C LEU A 165 11.08 -1.32 -0.34
N PHE A 166 10.35 -0.25 -0.72
CA PHE A 166 10.09 0.05 -2.13
C PHE A 166 11.40 0.25 -2.91
N GLY A 167 12.32 1.05 -2.38
CA GLY A 167 13.62 1.31 -3.01
C GLY A 167 14.44 0.03 -3.20
N PHE A 168 14.52 -0.81 -2.17
CA PHE A 168 15.25 -2.09 -2.25
C PHE A 168 14.65 -3.04 -3.30
N LEU A 169 13.33 -3.19 -3.29
CA LEU A 169 12.65 -4.08 -4.24
C LEU A 169 12.77 -3.59 -5.68
N LYS A 170 12.64 -2.27 -5.91
CA LYS A 170 12.89 -1.65 -7.21
C LYS A 170 14.29 -1.96 -7.72
N GLY A 171 15.33 -1.67 -6.92
CA GLY A 171 16.72 -1.95 -7.31
C GLY A 171 16.99 -3.44 -7.53
N SER A 172 16.35 -4.31 -6.75
CA SER A 172 16.48 -5.77 -6.91
C SER A 172 15.87 -6.28 -8.22
N ALA A 173 14.78 -5.68 -8.68
CA ALA A 173 14.12 -6.03 -9.94
C ALA A 173 14.89 -5.52 -11.17
N GLU A 174 15.57 -4.38 -11.07
CA GLU A 174 16.40 -3.82 -12.15
C GLU A 174 17.66 -4.65 -12.43
N VAL A 175 18.20 -5.32 -11.41
CA VAL A 175 19.43 -6.12 -11.50
C VAL A 175 19.17 -7.59 -11.91
N SER A 176 17.92 -8.04 -11.90
CA SER A 176 17.59 -9.44 -12.23
C SER A 176 17.69 -9.66 -13.75
N PRO A 177 18.48 -10.65 -14.24
CA PRO A 177 18.47 -11.01 -15.66
C PRO A 177 17.06 -11.51 -16.04
N ARG A 178 16.64 -11.17 -17.27
CA ARG A 178 15.37 -11.62 -17.87
C ARG A 178 15.35 -13.13 -18.08
#